data_AF-A0A836XEU3-F1
#
_entry.id   AF-A0A836XEU3-F1
#
_cell.length_a   1.000
_cell.length_b   1.000
_cell.length_c   1.000
_cell.angle_alpha   90.00
_cell.angle_beta   90.00
_cell.angle_gamma   90.00
#
_symmetry.space_group_name_H-M   'P 1'
#
loop_
_entity.id
_entity.type
_entity.pdbx_description
1 polymer ?
#
loop_
_entity_poly.entity_id
_entity_poly.type
_entity_poly.pdbx_seq_one_letter_code
_entity_poly.pdbx_strand_id
1 'polypeptide(L)'
;MSFERIHCRKGAQLLMRLLNLVLLISLIGCGDEATVVAQVGEVKLTRTDYEIFVGNLSSGQKNAKSSHDTQIQYLQSMVDQELLLLEARERRLPDKADIKAELKFLTRRRLAELF
;
A
#
# COMPACT_ATOMS: atom_id res chain seq x y z
N MET A 1 -15.11 55.89 21.58
CA MET A 1 -15.68 54.53 21.55
C MET A 1 -15.71 54.03 20.11
N SER A 2 -15.39 52.76 19.85
CA SER A 2 -15.47 52.05 18.54
C SER A 2 -14.20 51.88 17.69
N PHE A 3 -13.09 51.39 18.26
CA PHE A 3 -12.03 50.74 17.45
C PHE A 3 -11.83 49.25 17.76
N GLU A 4 -12.24 48.75 18.93
CA GLU A 4 -12.08 47.32 19.29
C GLU A 4 -13.03 46.34 18.58
N ARG A 5 -14.20 46.79 18.10
CA ARG A 5 -15.20 45.88 17.50
C ARG A 5 -14.87 45.40 16.08
N ILE A 6 -13.93 46.05 15.38
CA ILE A 6 -13.64 45.75 13.97
C ILE A 6 -12.65 44.58 13.83
N HIS A 7 -11.72 44.42 14.77
CA HIS A 7 -10.74 43.32 14.76
C HIS A 7 -11.37 41.96 15.05
N CYS A 8 -12.37 41.91 15.93
CA CYS A 8 -13.07 40.65 16.28
C CYS A 8 -13.87 40.08 15.09
N ARG A 9 -14.45 40.94 14.25
CA ARG A 9 -15.27 40.53 13.09
C ARG A 9 -14.43 39.93 11.95
N LYS A 10 -13.23 40.46 11.71
CA LYS A 10 -12.29 39.95 10.70
C LYS A 10 -11.67 38.61 11.11
N GLY A 11 -11.36 38.44 12.40
CA GLY A 11 -10.88 37.16 12.96
C GLY A 11 -11.92 36.05 12.84
N ALA A 12 -13.19 36.34 13.14
CA ALA A 12 -14.29 35.38 12.99
C ALA A 12 -14.55 34.97 11.52
N GLN A 13 -14.41 35.90 10.57
CA GLN A 13 -14.51 35.60 9.13
C GLN A 13 -13.35 34.73 8.61
N LEU A 14 -12.13 34.97 9.08
CA LEU A 14 -10.96 34.14 8.76
C LEU A 14 -11.12 32.73 9.36
N LEU A 15 -11.57 32.63 10.61
CA LEU A 15 -11.85 31.34 11.27
C LEU A 15 -12.93 30.54 10.53
N MET A 16 -14.04 31.17 10.13
CA MET A 16 -15.08 30.49 9.35
C MET A 16 -14.56 29.98 8.00
N ARG A 17 -13.74 30.77 7.29
CA ARG A 17 -13.18 30.37 6.00
C ARG A 17 -12.18 29.22 6.14
N LEU A 18 -11.37 29.22 7.19
CA LEU A 18 -10.44 28.13 7.50
C LEU A 18 -11.17 26.85 7.91
N LEU A 19 -12.23 26.97 8.71
CA LEU A 19 -13.06 25.82 9.12
C LEU A 19 -13.73 25.14 7.91
N ASN A 20 -14.22 25.95 6.96
CA ASN A 20 -14.86 25.46 5.74
C ASN A 20 -13.85 24.79 4.78
N LEU A 21 -12.60 25.30 4.75
CA LEU A 21 -11.51 24.70 3.99
C LEU A 21 -11.12 23.32 4.55
N VAL A 22 -11.02 23.18 5.87
CA VAL A 22 -10.72 21.90 6.54
C VAL A 22 -11.83 20.88 6.30
N LEU A 23 -13.10 21.31 6.31
CA LEU A 23 -14.25 20.45 6.05
C LEU A 23 -14.24 19.92 4.59
N LEU A 24 -13.86 20.76 3.62
CA LEU A 24 -13.71 20.36 2.21
C LEU A 24 -12.57 19.37 1.98
N ILE A 25 -11.48 19.46 2.74
CA ILE A 25 -10.34 18.53 2.62
C ILE A 25 -10.71 17.13 3.16
N SER A 26 -11.56 17.04 4.19
CA SER A 26 -12.03 15.75 4.72
C SER A 26 -12.92 14.95 3.75
N LEU A 27 -13.54 15.60 2.77
CA LEU A 27 -14.40 14.93 1.77
C LEU A 27 -13.61 14.30 0.61
N ILE A 28 -12.30 14.59 0.47
CA ILE A 28 -11.44 14.01 -0.57
C ILE A 28 -10.80 12.69 -0.09
N GLY A 29 -10.98 12.32 1.19
CA GLY A 29 -10.31 11.19 1.83
C GLY A 29 -11.13 9.90 1.97
N CYS A 30 -12.23 9.73 1.24
CA CYS A 30 -13.09 8.55 1.39
C CYS A 30 -13.42 7.97 0.01
N GLY A 31 -12.60 7.05 -0.48
CA GLY A 31 -12.83 6.45 -1.78
C GLY A 31 -11.65 5.65 -2.30
N ASP A 32 -11.29 4.59 -1.59
CA ASP A 32 -11.02 3.30 -2.24
C ASP A 32 -11.00 2.23 -1.14
N GLU A 33 -12.11 1.50 -0.94
CA GLU A 33 -12.01 0.23 -0.20
C GLU A 33 -11.29 -0.75 -1.13
N ALA A 34 -9.95 -0.70 -1.08
CA ALA A 34 -9.08 -1.49 -1.93
C ALA A 34 -9.51 -2.96 -1.85
N THR A 35 -9.93 -3.52 -2.98
CA THR A 35 -10.47 -4.88 -3.05
C THR A 35 -9.43 -5.86 -2.51
N VAL A 36 -9.73 -6.50 -1.39
CA VAL A 36 -8.83 -7.47 -0.75
C VAL A 36 -8.88 -8.78 -1.53
N VAL A 37 -7.71 -9.25 -1.98
CA VAL A 37 -7.56 -10.51 -2.71
C VAL A 37 -7.01 -11.63 -1.84
N ALA A 38 -6.30 -11.29 -0.76
CA ALA A 38 -5.84 -12.22 0.28
C ALA A 38 -5.52 -11.48 1.58
N GLN A 39 -5.42 -12.19 2.70
CA GLN A 39 -5.02 -11.65 3.99
C GLN A 39 -4.01 -12.58 4.67
N VAL A 40 -2.90 -12.02 5.17
CA VAL A 40 -1.83 -12.74 5.88
C VAL A 40 -1.63 -12.08 7.23
N GLY A 41 -2.18 -12.70 8.29
CA GLY A 41 -2.23 -12.09 9.62
C GLY A 41 -3.02 -10.77 9.61
N GLU A 42 -2.36 -9.68 9.98
CA GLU A 42 -2.93 -8.33 9.96
C GLU A 42 -2.77 -7.61 8.61
N VAL A 43 -1.97 -8.16 7.69
CA VAL A 43 -1.69 -7.53 6.39
C VAL A 43 -2.74 -7.94 5.36
N LYS A 44 -3.45 -6.96 4.81
CA LYS A 44 -4.39 -7.14 3.70
C LYS A 44 -3.66 -6.97 2.38
N LEU A 45 -3.67 -8.00 1.54
CA LEU A 45 -3.16 -7.94 0.17
C LEU A 45 -4.31 -7.50 -0.74
N THR A 46 -4.15 -6.37 -1.41
CA THR A 46 -5.18 -5.77 -2.26
C THR A 46 -4.97 -6.10 -3.73
N ARG A 47 -6.01 -5.87 -4.55
CA ARG A 47 -5.93 -5.97 -6.01
C ARG A 47 -4.84 -5.05 -6.57
N THR A 48 -4.69 -3.85 -6.00
CA THR A 48 -3.64 -2.91 -6.38
C THR A 48 -2.26 -3.48 -6.11
N ASP A 49 -2.05 -4.12 -4.96
CA ASP A 49 -0.77 -4.78 -4.63
C ASP A 49 -0.46 -5.91 -5.62
N TYR A 50 -1.48 -6.66 -6.03
CA TYR A 50 -1.35 -7.72 -7.03
C TYR A 50 -0.94 -7.17 -8.39
N GLU A 51 -1.59 -6.11 -8.86
CA GLU A 51 -1.26 -5.45 -10.12
C GLU A 51 0.17 -4.87 -10.10
N ILE A 52 0.59 -4.29 -8.98
CA ILE A 52 1.97 -3.82 -8.78
C ILE A 52 2.95 -5.01 -8.79
N PHE A 53 2.62 -6.13 -8.14
CA PHE A 53 3.46 -7.32 -8.11
C PHE A 53 3.67 -7.87 -9.53
N VAL A 54 2.58 -8.09 -10.27
CA VAL A 54 2.61 -8.58 -11.66
C VAL A 54 3.30 -7.58 -12.58
N GLY A 55 3.03 -6.28 -12.41
CA GLY A 55 3.68 -5.20 -13.15
C GLY A 55 5.20 -5.17 -12.98
N ASN A 56 5.72 -5.64 -11.85
CA ASN A 56 7.15 -5.73 -11.56
C ASN A 56 7.80 -7.04 -12.01
N LEU A 57 7.05 -7.99 -12.57
CA LEU A 57 7.61 -9.22 -13.11
C LEU A 57 8.46 -8.93 -14.36
N SER A 58 9.48 -9.75 -14.58
CA SER A 58 10.31 -9.67 -15.78
C SER A 58 9.51 -10.05 -17.04
N SER A 59 9.97 -9.61 -18.21
CA SER A 59 9.29 -9.89 -19.49
C SER A 59 9.13 -11.40 -19.76
N GLY A 60 10.07 -12.24 -19.33
CA GLY A 60 9.93 -13.70 -19.40
C GLY A 60 8.79 -14.24 -18.54
N GLN A 61 8.63 -13.70 -17.32
CA GLN A 61 7.56 -14.09 -16.39
C GLN A 61 6.19 -13.59 -16.82
N LYS A 62 6.11 -12.37 -17.37
CA LYS A 62 4.85 -11.79 -17.90
C LYS A 62 4.29 -12.55 -19.12
N ASN A 63 5.17 -13.20 -19.89
CA ASN A 63 4.80 -13.94 -21.09
C ASN A 63 4.29 -15.36 -20.78
N ALA A 64 4.39 -15.83 -19.52
CA ALA A 64 3.65 -17.00 -19.08
C ALA A 64 2.15 -16.67 -19.20
N LYS A 65 1.45 -17.39 -20.09
CA LYS A 65 0.03 -17.15 -20.41
C LYS A 65 -0.76 -16.82 -19.15
N SER A 66 -1.59 -15.77 -19.21
CA SER A 66 -2.47 -15.29 -18.15
C SER A 66 -3.62 -16.27 -17.82
N SER A 67 -3.31 -17.56 -17.72
CA SER A 67 -4.27 -18.58 -17.30
C SER A 67 -4.65 -18.33 -15.84
N HIS A 68 -5.82 -18.83 -15.47
CA HIS A 68 -6.30 -18.75 -14.09
C HIS A 68 -5.27 -19.35 -13.11
N ASP A 69 -4.61 -20.45 -13.51
CA ASP A 69 -3.59 -21.11 -12.71
C ASP A 69 -2.37 -20.22 -12.46
N THR A 70 -1.92 -19.48 -13.47
CA THR A 70 -0.80 -18.53 -13.32
C THR A 70 -1.16 -17.37 -12.39
N GLN A 71 -2.41 -16.89 -12.42
CA GLN A 71 -2.88 -15.86 -11.48
C GLN A 71 -2.87 -16.38 -10.03
N ILE A 72 -3.31 -17.63 -9.82
CA ILE A 72 -3.23 -18.27 -8.50
C ILE A 72 -1.77 -18.40 -8.04
N GLN A 73 -0.86 -18.80 -8.93
CA GLN A 73 0.57 -18.91 -8.59
C GLN A 73 1.19 -17.58 -8.19
N TYR A 74 0.86 -16.47 -8.88
CA TYR A 74 1.32 -15.15 -8.48
C TYR A 74 0.77 -14.73 -7.13
N LEU A 75 -0.52 -14.98 -6.87
CA LEU A 75 -1.13 -14.69 -5.58
C LEU A 75 -0.48 -15.51 -4.45
N GLN A 76 -0.24 -16.80 -4.67
CA GLN A 76 0.50 -17.65 -3.74
C GLN A 76 1.90 -17.10 -3.46
N SER A 77 2.61 -16.67 -4.50
CA SER A 77 3.94 -16.06 -4.36
C SER A 77 3.94 -14.79 -3.50
N MET A 78 2.88 -13.97 -3.62
CA MET A 78 2.70 -12.80 -2.76
C MET A 78 2.44 -13.18 -1.30
N VAL A 79 1.58 -14.18 -1.08
CA VAL A 79 1.28 -14.70 0.27
C VAL A 79 2.55 -15.26 0.93
N ASP A 80 3.33 -16.05 0.21
CA ASP A 80 4.59 -16.63 0.69
C ASP A 80 5.59 -15.53 1.06
N GLN A 81 5.69 -14.48 0.25
CA GLN A 81 6.55 -13.34 0.55
C GLN A 81 6.14 -12.66 1.87
N GLU A 82 4.84 -12.47 2.10
CA GLU A 82 4.36 -11.82 3.32
C GLU A 82 4.53 -12.72 4.55
N LEU A 83 4.32 -14.02 4.42
CA LEU A 83 4.62 -15.00 5.47
C LEU A 83 6.11 -14.96 5.88
N LEU A 84 7.01 -14.90 4.90
CA LEU A 84 8.44 -14.78 5.18
C LEU A 84 8.80 -13.46 5.89
N LEU A 85 8.17 -12.35 5.50
CA LEU A 85 8.37 -11.07 6.18
C LEU A 85 7.81 -11.08 7.60
N LEU A 86 6.67 -11.74 7.82
CA LEU A 86 6.07 -11.90 9.14
C LEU A 86 6.97 -12.74 10.05
N GLU A 87 7.47 -13.87 9.56
CA GLU A 87 8.43 -14.72 10.28
C GLU A 87 9.73 -13.96 10.60
N ALA A 88 10.23 -13.14 9.67
CA ALA A 88 11.41 -12.32 9.89
C ALA A 88 11.23 -11.30 11.01
N ARG A 89 10.05 -10.65 11.08
CA ARG A 89 9.69 -9.74 12.17
C ARG A 89 9.58 -10.46 13.51
N GLU A 90 8.92 -11.62 13.54
CA GLU A 90 8.75 -12.42 14.75
C GLU A 90 10.11 -12.82 15.35
N ARG A 91 11.06 -13.21 14.49
CA ARG A 91 12.43 -13.54 14.88
C ARG A 91 13.29 -12.33 15.22
N ARG A 92 12.75 -11.11 15.17
CA ARG A 92 13.47 -9.84 15.34
C ARG A 92 14.74 -9.79 14.48
N LEU A 93 14.68 -10.37 13.28
CA LEU A 93 15.76 -10.19 12.32
C LEU A 93 15.87 -8.68 12.09
N PRO A 94 17.08 -8.10 12.21
CA PRO A 94 17.22 -6.66 12.21
C PRO A 94 16.57 -6.10 10.95
N ASP A 95 15.74 -5.07 11.09
CA ASP A 95 15.05 -4.35 10.01
C ASP A 95 16.05 -3.52 9.20
N LYS A 96 17.13 -4.17 8.78
CA LYS A 96 18.05 -3.62 7.80
C LYS A 96 17.28 -3.63 6.50
N ALA A 97 17.10 -2.45 5.91
CA ALA A 97 16.53 -2.29 4.57
C ALA A 97 17.13 -3.29 3.55
N ASP A 98 18.38 -3.69 3.79
CA ASP A 98 19.13 -4.73 3.07
C ASP A 98 18.45 -6.10 3.08
N ILE A 99 17.89 -6.57 4.21
CA ILE A 99 17.23 -7.89 4.29
C ILE A 99 15.96 -7.89 3.46
N LYS A 100 15.18 -6.81 3.48
CA LYS A 100 13.96 -6.69 2.67
C LYS A 100 14.28 -6.66 1.17
N ALA A 101 15.36 -5.97 0.78
CA ALA A 101 15.85 -5.95 -0.59
C ALA A 101 16.38 -7.33 -1.03
N GLU A 102 17.16 -7.99 -0.18
CA GLU A 102 17.71 -9.33 -0.39
C GLU A 102 16.59 -10.38 -0.50
N LEU A 103 15.60 -10.35 0.39
CA LEU A 103 14.43 -11.24 0.30
C LEU A 103 13.69 -11.04 -1.02
N LYS A 104 13.44 -9.78 -1.40
CA LYS A 104 12.77 -9.45 -2.65
C LYS A 104 13.57 -9.96 -3.86
N PHE A 105 14.89 -9.92 -3.80
CA PHE A 105 15.78 -10.48 -4.82
C PHE A 105 15.73 -12.02 -4.86
N LEU A 106 15.84 -12.68 -3.71
CA LEU A 106 15.80 -14.14 -3.59
C LEU A 106 14.44 -14.72 -4.01
N THR A 107 13.34 -14.09 -3.62
CA THR A 107 11.99 -14.48 -4.05
C THR A 107 11.85 -14.35 -5.57
N ARG A 108 12.33 -13.26 -6.17
CA ARG A 108 12.35 -13.09 -7.63
C ARG A 108 13.15 -14.18 -8.33
N ARG A 109 14.30 -14.56 -7.76
CA ARG A 109 15.16 -15.61 -8.31
C ARG A 109 14.48 -16.98 -8.23
N ARG A 110 13.87 -17.31 -7.10
CA ARG A 110 13.12 -18.56 -6.94
C ARG A 110 11.92 -18.64 -7.90
N LEU A 111 11.24 -17.53 -8.15
CA LEU A 111 10.20 -17.48 -9.17
C LEU A 111 10.77 -17.69 -10.59
N ALA A 112 11.95 -17.16 -10.89
CA ALA A 112 12.61 -17.40 -12.17
C ALA A 112 13.16 -18.83 -12.35
N GLU A 113 13.34 -19.59 -11.26
CA GLU A 113 13.74 -21.01 -11.31
C GLU A 113 12.52 -21.95 -11.50
N LEU A 114 11.30 -21.47 -11.22
CA LEU A 114 10.05 -22.24 -11.31
C LEU A 114 9.32 -22.09 -12.66
N PHE A 115 9.76 -21.19 -13.53
CA PHE A 115 9.20 -20.89 -14.85
C PHE A 115 10.30 -20.82 -15.92
#